data_AF-A0A7X2LI51-F1
#
_entry.id   AF-A0A7X2LI51-F1
#
_cell.length_a   1.000
_cell.length_b   1.000
_cell.length_c   1.000
_cell.angle_alpha   90.00
_cell.angle_beta   90.00
_cell.angle_gamma   90.00
#
_symmetry.space_group_name_H-M   'P 1'
#
loop_
_entity.id
_entity.type
_entity.pdbx_description
1 polymer ?
#
loop_
_entity_poly.entity_id
_entity_poly.type
_entity_poly.pdbx_seq_one_letter_code
_entity_poly.pdbx_strand_id
1 'polypeptide(L)'
;MHVHARCRLRVALTLSLVSLLAACSSVSETTRNAMSSITPYKVEVVQGNFVSREQVQALQPGMSRQQVREILGTPLVTSVFHADRWDYVFTIQRQGVEAQNRKLNVFFEGERFVRAEGDEMPSESEFVATLGKPTGKLKVPNLQASEEQLAKFPAAKPKAPDAVARDTAQPQRSYPPLEAN
;
A
#
# COMPACT_ATOMS: atom_id res chain seq x y z
N MET A 1 52.68 21.87 60.65
CA MET A 1 51.30 22.20 60.16
C MET A 1 51.17 22.30 58.63
N HIS A 2 52.23 22.63 57.86
CA HIS A 2 52.14 22.79 56.40
C HIS A 2 51.98 21.50 55.57
N VAL A 3 52.41 20.33 56.08
CA VAL A 3 52.31 19.04 55.35
C VAL A 3 50.87 18.56 55.23
N HIS A 4 50.07 18.70 56.29
CA HIS A 4 48.64 18.35 56.25
C HIS A 4 47.84 19.30 55.36
N ALA A 5 48.20 20.59 55.29
CA ALA A 5 47.57 21.55 54.39
C ALA A 5 47.86 21.24 52.90
N ARG A 6 49.10 20.86 52.57
CA ARG A 6 49.49 20.44 51.21
C ARG A 6 48.84 19.10 50.81
N CYS A 7 48.68 18.19 51.75
CA CYS A 7 48.00 16.91 51.52
C CYS A 7 46.50 17.11 51.26
N ARG A 8 45.81 17.92 52.09
CA ARG A 8 44.39 18.25 51.92
C ARG A 8 44.12 18.98 50.60
N LEU A 9 45.00 19.90 50.19
CA LEU A 9 44.86 20.62 48.91
C LEU A 9 45.03 19.68 47.70
N ARG A 10 45.99 18.75 47.75
CA ARG A 10 46.17 17.74 46.68
C ARG A 10 44.97 16.81 46.57
N VAL A 11 44.45 16.33 47.70
CA VAL A 11 43.25 15.48 47.72
C VAL A 11 42.03 16.22 47.16
N ALA A 12 41.82 17.48 47.55
CA ALA A 12 40.73 18.30 47.02
C ALA A 12 40.86 18.55 45.50
N LEU A 13 42.07 18.81 45.00
CA LEU A 13 42.34 18.97 43.57
C LEU A 13 42.06 17.67 42.81
N THR A 14 42.47 16.52 43.33
CA THR A 14 42.20 15.22 42.71
C THR A 14 40.70 14.90 42.71
N LEU A 15 39.97 15.23 43.79
CA LEU A 15 38.52 15.01 43.85
C LEU A 15 37.77 15.88 42.84
N SER A 16 38.17 17.15 42.73
CA SER A 16 37.63 18.09 41.74
C SER A 16 37.87 17.60 40.31
N LEU A 17 39.09 17.17 39.98
CA LEU A 17 39.42 16.68 38.63
C LEU A 17 38.62 15.41 38.27
N VAL A 18 38.44 14.49 39.22
CA VAL A 18 37.62 13.27 39.01
C VAL A 18 36.15 13.63 38.79
N SER A 19 35.61 14.60 39.54
CA SER A 19 34.22 15.06 39.35
C SER A 19 33.99 15.73 37.99
N LEU A 20 34.95 16.51 37.49
CA LEU A 20 34.86 17.10 36.15
C LEU A 20 34.94 16.04 35.03
N LEU A 21 35.81 15.03 35.17
CA LEU A 21 35.89 13.94 34.19
C LEU A 21 34.61 13.09 34.15
N ALA A 22 34.01 12.80 35.31
CA ALA A 22 32.76 12.04 35.40
C ALA A 22 31.55 12.80 34.85
N ALA A 23 31.56 14.14 34.88
CA ALA A 23 30.48 14.96 34.32
C ALA A 23 30.41 14.88 32.79
N CYS A 24 31.56 14.73 32.10
CA CYS A 24 31.61 14.65 30.64
C CYS A 24 31.03 13.34 30.07
N SER A 25 31.11 12.22 30.81
CA SER A 25 30.52 10.95 30.37
C SER A 25 29.00 10.89 30.59
N SER A 26 28.47 11.55 31.63
CA SER A 26 27.04 11.52 31.97
C SER A 26 26.16 12.38 31.03
N VAL A 27 26.69 13.52 30.57
CA VAL A 27 25.98 14.39 29.59
C VAL A 27 25.84 13.68 28.24
N SER A 28 26.86 12.94 27.83
CA SER A 28 26.89 12.25 26.53
C SER A 28 25.84 11.13 26.41
N GLU A 29 25.61 10.36 27.48
CA GLU A 29 24.59 9.29 27.49
C GLU A 29 23.16 9.83 27.60
N THR A 30 22.93 10.78 28.51
CA THR A 30 21.58 11.36 28.72
C THR A 30 21.09 12.08 27.46
N THR A 31 21.97 12.83 26.79
CA THR A 31 21.65 13.52 25.54
C THR A 31 21.42 12.56 24.37
N ARG A 32 22.18 11.45 24.28
CA ARG A 32 21.93 10.40 23.26
C ARG A 32 20.59 9.69 23.47
N ASN A 33 20.26 9.36 24.72
CA ASN A 33 18.98 8.73 25.04
C ASN A 33 17.80 9.68 24.76
N ALA A 34 17.94 10.96 25.11
CA ALA A 34 16.93 11.98 24.81
C ALA A 34 16.73 12.21 23.29
N MET A 35 17.78 12.08 22.47
CA MET A 35 17.64 12.15 21.00
C MET A 35 17.08 10.87 20.40
N SER A 36 17.33 9.70 21.01
CA SER A 36 16.75 8.43 20.55
C SER A 36 15.24 8.31 20.81
N SER A 37 14.69 9.07 21.75
CA SER A 37 13.24 9.08 22.02
C SER A 37 12.44 9.87 20.98
N ILE A 38 13.11 10.78 20.25
CA ILE A 38 12.52 11.51 19.13
C ILE A 38 12.69 10.63 17.87
N THR A 39 11.71 9.78 17.60
CA THR A 39 11.68 9.02 16.35
C THR A 39 11.14 9.92 15.23
N PRO A 40 11.99 10.33 14.26
CA PRO A 40 11.49 11.12 13.14
C PRO A 40 10.45 10.33 12.35
N TYR A 41 9.57 11.06 11.66
CA TYR A 41 8.62 10.46 10.74
C TYR A 41 9.37 9.66 9.67
N LYS A 42 9.02 8.38 9.52
CA LYS A 42 9.46 7.55 8.42
C LYS A 42 8.30 7.42 7.45
N VAL A 43 8.59 7.76 6.20
CA VAL A 43 7.64 7.62 5.09
C VAL A 43 7.31 6.15 4.92
N GLU A 44 6.04 5.88 4.60
CA GLU A 44 5.60 4.55 4.19
C GLU A 44 6.24 4.18 2.85
N VAL A 45 6.80 2.97 2.77
CA VAL A 45 7.47 2.49 1.57
C VAL A 45 6.70 1.29 1.03
N VAL A 46 6.16 1.44 -0.18
CA VAL A 46 5.49 0.39 -0.94
C VAL A 46 6.41 0.00 -2.10
N GLN A 47 6.71 -1.29 -2.24
CA GLN A 47 7.64 -1.81 -3.24
C GLN A 47 7.08 -3.04 -3.94
N GLY A 48 7.30 -3.09 -5.26
CA GLY A 48 7.02 -4.25 -6.09
C GLY A 48 5.61 -4.27 -6.69
N ASN A 49 5.19 -5.46 -7.11
CA ASN A 49 3.95 -5.65 -7.87
C ASN A 49 2.86 -6.20 -6.97
N PHE A 50 1.82 -5.40 -6.72
CA PHE A 50 0.63 -5.88 -6.01
C PHE A 50 -0.15 -6.85 -6.88
N VAL A 51 -0.42 -8.04 -6.35
CA VAL A 51 -1.31 -9.03 -6.95
C VAL A 51 -2.43 -9.30 -5.98
N SER A 52 -3.66 -9.12 -6.44
CA SER A 52 -4.87 -9.35 -5.65
C SER A 52 -5.29 -10.82 -5.70
N ARG A 53 -6.07 -11.23 -4.69
CA ARG A 53 -6.68 -12.57 -4.64
C ARG A 53 -7.52 -12.87 -5.87
N GLU A 54 -8.27 -11.88 -6.34
CA GLU A 54 -9.15 -11.98 -7.50
C GLU A 54 -8.35 -12.22 -8.79
N GLN A 55 -7.20 -11.55 -8.93
CA GLN A 55 -6.30 -11.73 -10.06
C GLN A 55 -5.70 -13.14 -10.09
N VAL A 56 -5.31 -13.70 -8.94
CA VAL A 56 -4.80 -15.09 -8.87
C VAL A 56 -5.90 -16.09 -9.22
N GLN A 57 -7.13 -15.87 -8.74
CA GLN A 57 -8.27 -16.74 -9.04
C GLN A 57 -8.70 -16.66 -10.51
N ALA A 58 -8.44 -15.54 -11.19
CA ALA A 58 -8.71 -15.39 -12.61
C ALA A 58 -7.75 -16.22 -13.48
N LEU A 59 -6.62 -16.70 -12.94
CA LEU A 59 -5.67 -17.52 -13.68
C LEU A 59 -6.24 -18.92 -13.93
N GLN A 60 -6.17 -19.38 -15.17
CA GLN A 60 -6.57 -20.72 -15.57
C GLN A 60 -5.40 -21.45 -16.23
N PRO A 61 -5.14 -22.73 -15.88
CA PRO A 61 -4.14 -23.54 -16.55
C PRO A 61 -4.30 -23.51 -18.08
N GLY A 62 -3.21 -23.37 -18.81
CA GLY A 62 -3.18 -23.31 -20.27
C GLY A 62 -3.17 -21.90 -20.88
N MET A 63 -3.40 -20.85 -20.07
CA MET A 63 -3.28 -19.45 -20.49
C MET A 63 -1.89 -19.13 -21.03
N SER A 64 -1.80 -18.26 -22.05
CA SER A 64 -0.51 -17.81 -22.57
C SER A 64 0.19 -16.87 -21.60
N ARG A 65 1.52 -16.76 -21.70
CA ARG A 65 2.31 -15.77 -20.94
C ARG A 65 1.76 -14.34 -21.09
N GLN A 66 1.32 -13.99 -22.28
CA GLN A 66 0.73 -12.68 -22.53
C GLN A 66 -0.57 -12.48 -21.76
N GLN A 67 -1.48 -13.45 -21.75
CA GLN A 67 -2.75 -13.38 -21.00
C GLN A 67 -2.50 -13.27 -19.49
N VAL A 68 -1.53 -14.05 -18.97
CA VAL A 68 -1.16 -13.95 -17.55
C VAL A 68 -0.62 -12.56 -17.22
N ARG A 69 0.19 -11.97 -18.09
CA ARG A 69 0.71 -10.61 -17.92
C ARG A 69 -0.38 -9.54 -18.01
N GLU A 70 -1.42 -9.76 -18.79
CA GLU A 70 -2.58 -8.85 -18.86
C GLU A 70 -3.39 -8.87 -17.56
N ILE A 71 -3.44 -10.02 -16.87
CA ILE A 71 -4.16 -10.17 -15.59
C ILE A 71 -3.32 -9.67 -14.40
N LEU A 72 -2.07 -10.14 -14.29
CA LEU A 72 -1.19 -9.88 -13.13
C LEU A 72 -0.31 -8.64 -13.30
N GLY A 73 -0.23 -8.08 -14.49
CA GLY A 73 0.75 -7.05 -14.85
C GLY A 73 2.10 -7.62 -15.25
N THR A 74 3.07 -6.73 -15.49
CA THR A 74 4.42 -7.14 -15.91
C THR A 74 5.28 -7.46 -14.68
N PRO A 75 5.87 -8.66 -14.58
CA PRO A 75 6.76 -8.99 -13.47
C PRO A 75 7.98 -8.05 -13.49
N LEU A 76 8.34 -7.51 -12.33
CA LEU A 76 9.49 -6.61 -12.20
C LEU A 76 10.82 -7.31 -12.51
N VAL A 77 10.88 -8.63 -12.26
CA VAL A 77 12.08 -9.45 -12.47
C VAL A 77 11.69 -10.74 -13.18
N THR A 78 12.19 -10.92 -14.40
CA THR A 78 12.21 -12.22 -15.07
C THR A 78 13.59 -12.83 -14.84
N SER A 79 13.64 -14.04 -14.27
CA SER A 79 14.93 -14.70 -14.05
C SER A 79 15.52 -15.11 -15.39
N VAL A 80 16.73 -14.64 -15.71
CA VAL A 80 17.46 -15.08 -16.92
C VAL A 80 17.80 -16.57 -16.90
N PHE A 81 17.80 -17.19 -15.71
CA PHE A 81 18.07 -18.62 -15.52
C PHE A 81 16.81 -19.47 -15.45
N HIS A 82 15.66 -18.87 -15.16
CA HIS A 82 14.37 -19.56 -15.06
C HIS A 82 13.37 -18.86 -15.97
N ALA A 83 13.53 -19.05 -17.28
CA ALA A 83 12.62 -18.51 -18.27
C ALA A 83 11.16 -18.94 -18.01
N ASP A 84 10.96 -20.10 -17.38
CA ASP A 84 9.66 -20.71 -17.10
C ASP A 84 9.04 -20.29 -15.76
N ARG A 85 9.61 -19.29 -15.06
CA ARG A 85 9.06 -18.80 -13.79
C ARG A 85 9.04 -17.28 -13.71
N TRP A 86 7.90 -16.72 -13.34
CA TRP A 86 7.77 -15.31 -12.98
C TRP A 86 7.55 -15.15 -11.49
N ASP A 87 8.29 -14.22 -10.89
CA ASP A 87 8.23 -13.95 -9.46
C ASP A 87 7.62 -12.54 -9.26
N TYR A 88 6.48 -12.48 -8.58
CA TYR A 88 5.84 -11.25 -8.14
C TYR A 88 6.10 -11.09 -6.65
N VAL A 89 6.77 -10.01 -6.28
CA VAL A 89 7.08 -9.70 -4.88
C VAL A 89 6.47 -8.35 -4.57
N PHE A 90 5.75 -8.28 -3.46
CA PHE A 90 5.14 -7.07 -2.92
C PHE A 90 5.60 -6.88 -1.48
N THR A 91 6.04 -5.69 -1.13
CA THR A 91 6.45 -5.35 0.24
C THR A 91 5.93 -3.98 0.63
N ILE A 92 5.35 -3.89 1.82
CA ILE A 92 4.87 -2.65 2.42
C ILE A 92 5.45 -2.50 3.83
N GLN A 93 6.14 -1.39 4.06
CA GLN A 93 6.74 -1.05 5.35
C GLN A 93 6.16 0.25 5.89
N ARG A 94 5.65 0.20 7.12
CA ARG A 94 5.00 1.34 7.78
C ARG A 94 5.48 1.48 9.22
N GLN A 95 5.48 2.71 9.72
CA GLN A 95 5.78 2.93 11.13
C GLN A 95 4.71 2.32 12.03
N GLY A 96 5.14 1.54 13.02
CA GLY A 96 4.25 0.95 14.01
C GLY A 96 3.45 -0.26 13.54
N VAL A 97 3.64 -0.73 12.30
CA VAL A 97 3.03 -1.94 11.76
C VAL A 97 4.14 -2.87 11.26
N GLU A 98 3.96 -4.17 11.46
CA GLU A 98 4.91 -5.17 10.95
C GLU A 98 5.00 -5.09 9.42
N ALA A 99 6.22 -5.25 8.89
CA ALA A 99 6.45 -5.26 7.46
C ALA A 99 5.68 -6.42 6.82
N GLN A 100 4.86 -6.12 5.81
CA GLN A 100 4.13 -7.17 5.10
C GLN A 100 4.85 -7.46 3.80
N ASN A 101 5.28 -8.71 3.64
CA ASN A 101 5.86 -9.23 2.41
C ASN A 101 4.91 -10.27 1.84
N ARG A 102 4.64 -10.20 0.54
CA ARG A 102 3.81 -11.16 -0.19
C ARG A 102 4.54 -11.55 -1.46
N LYS A 103 4.66 -12.85 -1.69
CA LYS A 103 5.31 -13.41 -2.85
C LYS A 103 4.37 -14.36 -3.59
N LEU A 104 4.34 -14.24 -4.91
CA LEU A 104 3.65 -15.14 -5.82
C LEU A 104 4.61 -15.59 -6.92
N ASN A 105 4.77 -16.89 -7.06
CA ASN A 105 5.55 -17.53 -8.11
C ASN A 105 4.59 -18.14 -9.11
N VAL A 106 4.77 -17.80 -10.37
CA VAL A 106 3.94 -18.25 -11.49
C VAL A 106 4.82 -19.14 -12.37
N PHE A 107 4.39 -20.38 -12.59
CA PHE A 107 5.14 -21.38 -13.34
C PHE A 107 4.51 -21.61 -14.71
N PHE A 108 5.37 -21.71 -15.70
CA PHE A 108 5.04 -21.95 -17.09
C PHE A 108 5.68 -23.26 -17.57
N GLU A 109 5.08 -23.87 -18.57
CA GLU A 109 5.69 -24.93 -19.36
C GLU A 109 5.67 -24.47 -20.82
N GLY A 110 6.84 -24.09 -21.32
CA GLY A 110 6.96 -23.35 -22.57
C GLY A 110 6.22 -22.01 -22.50
N GLU A 111 5.15 -21.86 -23.28
CA GLU A 111 4.36 -20.63 -23.37
C GLU A 111 3.04 -20.67 -22.57
N ARG A 112 2.79 -21.75 -21.83
CA ARG A 112 1.51 -21.97 -21.13
C ARG A 112 1.68 -21.96 -19.62
N PHE A 113 0.75 -21.29 -18.94
CA PHE A 113 0.64 -21.28 -17.49
C PHE A 113 0.22 -22.65 -16.96
N VAL A 114 0.90 -23.11 -15.91
CA VAL A 114 0.63 -24.41 -15.28
C VAL A 114 0.03 -24.23 -13.89
N ARG A 115 0.71 -23.43 -13.05
CA ARG A 115 0.34 -23.27 -11.64
C ARG A 115 0.94 -22.00 -11.05
N ALA A 116 0.31 -21.49 -10.00
CA ALA A 116 0.85 -20.44 -9.17
C ALA A 116 1.00 -20.93 -7.72
N GLU A 117 2.10 -20.57 -7.06
CA GLU A 117 2.38 -20.87 -5.65
C GLU A 117 2.82 -19.60 -4.96
N GLY A 118 2.40 -19.39 -3.72
CA GLY A 118 2.78 -18.20 -2.98
C GLY A 118 2.04 -18.05 -1.67
N ASP A 119 2.19 -16.87 -1.10
CA ASP A 119 1.45 -16.46 0.09
C ASP A 119 -0.03 -16.25 -0.23
N GLU A 120 -0.87 -16.20 0.81
CA GLU A 120 -2.27 -15.80 0.64
C GLU A 120 -2.35 -14.31 0.27
N MET A 121 -2.91 -14.05 -0.93
CA MET A 121 -3.07 -12.69 -1.43
C MET A 121 -4.30 -12.02 -0.79
N PRO A 122 -4.21 -10.75 -0.37
CA PRO A 122 -5.36 -9.98 0.07
C PRO A 122 -6.28 -9.64 -1.11
N SER A 123 -7.54 -9.33 -0.83
CA SER A 123 -8.39 -8.69 -1.86
C SER A 123 -7.88 -7.28 -2.16
N GLU A 124 -8.25 -6.74 -3.32
CA GLU A 124 -7.95 -5.34 -3.66
C GLU A 124 -8.54 -4.37 -2.62
N SER A 125 -9.75 -4.65 -2.12
CA SER A 125 -10.41 -3.82 -1.11
C SER A 125 -9.72 -3.88 0.26
N GLU A 126 -9.27 -5.06 0.69
CA GLU A 126 -8.47 -5.24 1.92
C GLU A 126 -7.13 -4.49 1.82
N PHE A 127 -6.51 -4.52 0.64
CA PHE A 127 -5.26 -3.81 0.40
C PHE A 127 -5.43 -2.29 0.41
N VAL A 128 -6.45 -1.75 -0.26
CA VAL A 128 -6.74 -0.31 -0.25
C VAL A 128 -7.10 0.16 1.16
N ALA A 129 -7.86 -0.64 1.92
CA ALA A 129 -8.14 -0.37 3.32
C ALA A 129 -6.86 -0.37 4.17
N THR A 130 -5.86 -1.15 3.77
CA THR A 130 -4.54 -1.14 4.39
C THR A 130 -3.82 0.16 4.07
N LEU A 131 -3.77 0.64 2.83
CA LEU A 131 -3.08 1.89 2.46
C LEU A 131 -3.71 3.17 3.04
N GLY A 132 -5.04 3.19 3.22
CA GLY A 132 -5.74 4.33 3.78
C GLY A 132 -5.43 4.53 5.27
N LYS A 133 -5.04 5.75 5.67
CA LYS A 133 -5.23 6.16 7.08
C LYS A 133 -6.72 5.99 7.38
N PRO A 134 -7.13 5.38 8.51
CA PRO A 134 -8.54 5.33 8.88
C PRO A 134 -9.00 6.77 9.18
N THR A 135 -9.41 7.50 8.15
CA THR A 135 -10.23 8.69 8.30
C THR A 135 -11.51 8.22 8.96
N GLY A 136 -11.64 8.53 10.24
CA GLY A 136 -12.62 7.95 11.14
C GLY A 136 -14.01 7.87 10.50
N LYS A 137 -14.61 6.67 10.57
CA LYS A 137 -16.00 6.36 10.22
C LYS A 137 -16.64 7.36 9.26
N LEU A 138 -16.17 7.42 8.01
CA LEU A 138 -17.02 7.93 6.95
C LEU A 138 -18.20 6.98 6.87
N LYS A 139 -19.33 7.43 7.42
CA LYS A 139 -20.60 6.72 7.37
C LYS A 139 -20.98 6.63 5.91
N VAL A 140 -20.62 5.51 5.27
CA VAL A 140 -20.96 5.23 3.88
C VAL A 140 -22.47 5.42 3.77
N PRO A 141 -22.95 6.43 3.03
CA PRO A 141 -24.38 6.62 2.85
C PRO A 141 -24.93 5.34 2.22
N ASN A 142 -26.05 4.82 2.76
CA ASN A 142 -26.64 3.61 2.20
C ASN A 142 -27.07 3.89 0.75
N LEU A 143 -26.34 3.32 -0.21
CA LEU A 143 -26.59 3.47 -1.65
C LEU A 143 -27.73 2.54 -2.13
N GLN A 144 -28.26 1.70 -1.24
CA GLN A 144 -29.46 0.90 -1.49
C GLN A 144 -30.67 1.76 -1.14
N ALA A 145 -31.53 2.00 -2.13
CA ALA A 145 -32.86 2.55 -1.88
C ALA A 145 -33.68 1.47 -1.15
N SER A 146 -34.24 1.82 0.01
CA SER A 146 -35.16 0.94 0.73
C SER A 146 -36.36 0.59 -0.17
N GLU A 147 -36.95 -0.59 -0.02
CA GLU A 147 -38.11 -1.01 -0.84
C GLU A 147 -39.27 -0.01 -0.80
N GLU A 148 -39.42 0.72 0.30
CA GLU A 148 -40.39 1.82 0.46
C GLU A 148 -40.08 3.04 -0.43
N GLN A 149 -38.80 3.32 -0.68
CA GLN A 149 -38.36 4.38 -1.58
C GLN A 149 -38.50 3.95 -3.05
N LEU A 150 -38.31 2.66 -3.36
CA LEU A 150 -38.66 2.11 -4.68
C LEU A 150 -40.18 2.13 -4.91
N ALA A 151 -41.00 1.82 -3.90
CA ALA A 151 -42.45 1.83 -4.01
C ALA A 151 -43.03 3.24 -4.27
N LYS A 152 -42.28 4.30 -3.91
CA LYS A 152 -42.63 5.69 -4.19
C LYS A 152 -42.45 6.09 -5.67
N PHE A 153 -41.72 5.29 -6.45
CA PHE A 153 -41.57 5.44 -7.89
C PHE A 153 -42.26 4.27 -8.61
N PRO A 154 -43.59 4.31 -8.83
CA PRO A 154 -44.28 3.24 -9.53
C PRO A 154 -43.73 3.08 -10.95
N ALA A 155 -43.43 1.84 -11.35
CA ALA A 155 -43.02 1.53 -12.72
C ALA A 155 -44.11 2.00 -13.69
N ALA A 156 -43.73 2.83 -14.66
CA ALA A 156 -44.63 3.24 -15.73
C ALA A 156 -45.12 1.98 -16.46
N LYS A 157 -46.44 1.78 -16.51
CA LYS A 157 -47.05 0.66 -17.24
C LYS A 157 -46.61 0.71 -18.71
N PRO A 158 -46.24 -0.42 -19.33
CA PRO A 158 -46.03 -0.44 -20.77
C PRO A 158 -47.36 -0.12 -21.44
N LYS A 159 -47.47 1.05 -22.07
CA LYS A 159 -48.52 1.30 -23.04
C LYS A 159 -48.25 0.35 -24.22
N ALA A 160 -49.22 -0.52 -24.52
CA ALA A 160 -49.17 -1.36 -25.71
C ALA A 160 -48.89 -0.51 -26.95
N PRO A 161 -48.16 -1.04 -27.94
CA PRO A 161 -47.72 -0.27 -29.10
C PRO A 161 -48.92 0.04 -29.99
N ASP A 162 -49.52 1.22 -29.82
CA ASP A 162 -50.28 1.83 -30.90
C ASP A 162 -49.28 2.18 -32.00
N ALA A 163 -49.45 1.52 -33.14
CA ALA A 163 -48.73 1.81 -34.36
C ALA A 163 -48.95 3.27 -34.76
N VAL A 164 -48.00 4.14 -34.45
CA VAL A 164 -47.88 5.46 -35.05
C VAL A 164 -46.41 5.71 -35.34
N ALA A 165 -46.12 5.72 -36.64
CA ALA A 165 -44.97 6.27 -37.34
C ALA A 165 -43.65 6.35 -36.54
N ARG A 166 -42.67 5.55 -36.97
CA ARG A 166 -41.26 5.81 -36.72
C ARG A 166 -40.91 7.15 -37.36
N ASP A 167 -40.98 8.24 -36.58
CA ASP A 167 -40.22 9.43 -36.89
C ASP A 167 -38.83 9.23 -36.27
N THR A 168 -37.89 8.76 -37.08
CA THR A 168 -36.47 8.70 -36.73
C THR A 168 -35.89 10.10 -36.67
N ALA A 169 -36.31 10.89 -35.69
CA ALA A 169 -35.60 12.10 -35.30
C ALA A 169 -34.44 11.70 -34.40
N GLN A 170 -33.30 11.36 -35.01
CA GLN A 170 -32.04 11.30 -34.28
C GLN A 170 -31.81 12.66 -33.62
N PRO A 171 -31.38 12.73 -32.35
CA PRO A 171 -31.02 14.00 -31.74
C PRO A 171 -29.86 14.59 -32.56
N GLN A 172 -30.09 15.74 -33.18
CA GLN A 172 -29.09 16.48 -33.95
C GLN A 172 -27.96 16.87 -32.99
N ARG A 173 -26.95 16.01 -32.84
CA ARG A 173 -25.70 16.33 -32.14
C ARG A 173 -24.87 17.22 -33.05
N SER A 174 -25.24 18.49 -33.14
CA SER A 174 -24.40 19.51 -33.75
C SER A 174 -23.30 19.87 -32.75
N TYR A 175 -22.10 19.32 -32.98
CA TYR A 175 -20.90 19.71 -32.23
C TYR A 175 -20.19 20.85 -32.97
N PRO A 176 -19.77 21.92 -32.27
CA PRO A 176 -18.94 22.96 -32.87
C PRO A 176 -17.58 22.38 -33.30
N PRO A 177 -17.05 22.75 -34.48
CA PRO A 177 -15.78 22.22 -34.98
C PRO A 177 -14.62 22.62 -34.05
N LEU A 178 -13.76 21.65 -33.72
CA LEU A 178 -12.61 21.81 -32.81
C LEU A 178 -11.32 22.30 -33.50
N GLU A 179 -11.42 22.80 -34.73
CA GLU A 179 -10.29 23.33 -35.47
C GLU A 179 -10.36 24.86 -35.49
N ALA A 180 -9.36 25.51 -34.90
CA ALA A 180 -9.08 26.91 -35.19
C ALA A 180 -8.17 26.96 -36.43
N ASN A 181 -8.56 27.73 -37.43
CA ASN A 181 -7.77 27.99 -38.65
C ASN A 181 -6.38 28.53 -38.35
#